data_AF-A0A7K3Y198-F1
#
_entry.id   AF-A0A7K3Y198-F1
#
_cell.length_a   1.000
_cell.length_b   1.000
_cell.length_c   1.000
_cell.angle_alpha   90.00
_cell.angle_beta   90.00
_cell.angle_gamma   90.00
#
_symmetry.space_group_name_H-M   'P 1'
#
loop_
_entity.id
_entity.type
_entity.pdbx_description
1 polymer ?
#
loop_
_entity_poly.entity_id
_entity_poly.type
_entity_poly.pdbx_seq_one_letter_code
_entity_poly.pdbx_strand_id
1 'polypeptide(L)'
;MAIDKQLLRRAVESLSDVEGVFMDPKSLVEDVFLLAYAFPEEADFMAACASTARALNQLARRTVTASELKYAFAGWKSYHYQHRVGQGVRATCRIMFREIDGGVEVKGFGHRRIPSDFYQRMSEVEATSPLLGRTARTT
;
A
#
# COMPACT_ATOMS: atom_id res chain seq x y z
N MET A 1 19.13 10.04 4.05
CA MET A 1 18.41 9.05 3.25
C MET A 1 19.28 8.74 2.05
N ALA A 2 19.71 7.49 1.86
CA ALA A 2 20.56 7.10 0.73
C ALA A 2 19.77 7.01 -0.59
N ILE A 3 18.44 6.97 -0.49
CA ILE A 3 17.53 6.87 -1.63
C ILE A 3 17.47 8.20 -2.40
N ASP A 4 17.92 8.17 -3.65
CA ASP A 4 17.84 9.33 -4.53
C ASP A 4 16.48 9.45 -5.26
N LYS A 5 16.29 10.57 -5.96
CA LYS A 5 15.05 10.85 -6.69
C LYS A 5 14.82 9.90 -7.88
N GLN A 6 15.88 9.42 -8.52
CA GLN A 6 15.78 8.54 -9.67
C GLN A 6 15.31 7.15 -9.25
N LEU A 7 15.80 6.66 -8.11
CA LEU A 7 15.39 5.40 -7.52
C LEU A 7 13.93 5.46 -7.03
N LEU A 8 13.51 6.56 -6.38
CA LEU A 8 12.11 6.79 -6.04
C LEU A 8 11.21 6.74 -7.27
N ARG A 9 11.60 7.41 -8.36
CA ARG A 9 10.83 7.43 -9.60
C ARG A 9 10.67 6.04 -10.21
N ARG A 10 11.76 5.27 -10.29
CA ARG A 10 11.73 3.88 -10.77
C ARG A 10 10.84 2.98 -9.91
N ALA A 11 10.85 3.18 -8.59
CA ALA A 11 9.98 2.45 -7.68
C ALA A 11 8.49 2.77 -7.92
N VAL A 12 8.15 4.04 -8.14
CA VAL A 12 6.78 4.45 -8.51
C VAL A 12 6.37 3.80 -9.82
N GLU A 13 7.19 3.90 -10.87
CA GLU A 13 6.93 3.30 -12.19
C GLU A 13 6.73 1.78 -12.08
N SER A 14 7.62 1.08 -11.37
CA SER A 14 7.50 -0.37 -11.19
C SER A 14 6.25 -0.81 -10.42
N LEU A 15 5.75 0.01 -9.49
CA LEU A 15 4.56 -0.31 -8.71
C LEU A 15 3.27 0.12 -9.40
N SER A 16 3.30 1.14 -10.27
CA SER A 16 2.15 1.51 -11.11
C SER A 16 1.88 0.50 -12.21
N ASP A 17 2.91 -0.22 -12.67
CA ASP A 17 2.80 -1.16 -13.79
C ASP A 17 2.28 -2.55 -13.39
N VAL A 18 1.87 -2.74 -12.12
CA VAL A 18 1.31 -4.01 -11.67
C VAL A 18 -0.11 -4.18 -12.23
N GLU A 19 -0.26 -5.12 -13.17
CA GLU A 19 -1.55 -5.43 -13.80
C GLU A 19 -2.62 -5.83 -12.77
N GLY A 20 -3.84 -5.33 -12.95
CA GLY A 20 -4.97 -5.61 -12.06
C GLY A 20 -4.87 -4.89 -10.70
N VAL A 21 -4.02 -3.86 -10.58
CA VAL A 21 -3.91 -3.03 -9.38
C VAL A 21 -4.26 -1.58 -9.72
N PHE A 22 -5.21 -1.02 -8.98
CA PHE A 22 -5.69 0.34 -9.17
C PHE A 22 -5.40 1.16 -7.90
N MET A 23 -4.70 2.29 -8.05
CA MET A 23 -4.29 3.14 -6.93
C MET A 23 -4.41 4.61 -7.32
N ASP A 24 -4.70 5.47 -6.35
CA ASP A 24 -4.56 6.91 -6.56
C ASP A 24 -3.08 7.28 -6.78
N PRO A 25 -2.71 7.97 -7.88
CA PRO A 25 -1.31 8.27 -8.18
C PRO A 25 -0.58 9.10 -7.12
N LYS A 26 -1.29 9.98 -6.40
CA LYS A 26 -0.68 10.76 -5.31
C LYS A 26 -0.36 9.88 -4.12
N SER A 27 -1.30 9.02 -3.74
CA SER A 27 -1.15 8.04 -2.67
C SER A 27 -0.01 7.06 -2.98
N LEU A 28 0.13 6.62 -4.24
CA LEU A 28 1.26 5.79 -4.68
C LEU A 28 2.61 6.48 -4.46
N VAL A 29 2.77 7.73 -4.93
CA VAL A 29 4.02 8.49 -4.76
C VAL A 29 4.33 8.70 -3.27
N GLU A 30 3.31 9.05 -2.48
CA GLU A 30 3.44 9.23 -1.04
C GLU A 30 3.87 7.94 -0.34
N ASP A 31 3.21 6.81 -0.59
CA ASP A 31 3.56 5.54 0.04
C ASP A 31 4.95 5.04 -0.35
N VAL A 32 5.40 5.29 -1.60
CA VAL A 32 6.80 5.01 -2.01
C VAL A 32 7.78 5.88 -1.23
N PHE A 33 7.48 7.17 -1.07
CA PHE A 33 8.31 8.07 -0.27
C PHE A 33 8.37 7.62 1.20
N LEU A 34 7.25 7.19 1.78
CA LEU A 34 7.16 6.71 3.15
C LEU A 34 7.85 5.34 3.33
N LEU A 35 7.88 4.49 2.31
CA LEU A 35 8.74 3.30 2.29
C LEU A 35 10.22 3.67 2.34
N ALA A 36 10.67 4.67 1.57
CA ALA A 36 12.05 5.14 1.62
C ALA A 36 12.40 5.75 2.99
N TYR A 37 11.43 6.38 3.66
CA TYR A 37 11.60 6.82 5.04
C TYR A 37 11.75 5.63 6.00
N ALA A 38 10.93 4.59 5.86
CA ALA A 38 10.97 3.42 6.72
C ALA A 38 12.19 2.52 6.49
N PHE A 39 12.73 2.52 5.27
CA PHE A 39 13.89 1.75 4.84
C PHE A 39 14.89 2.69 4.13
N PRO A 40 15.70 3.46 4.89
CA PRO A 40 16.54 4.52 4.33
C PRO A 40 17.77 4.02 3.59
N GLU A 41 18.11 2.74 3.75
CA GLU A 41 19.20 2.04 3.06
C GLU A 41 18.72 1.49 1.72
N GLU A 42 19.50 1.72 0.66
CA GLU A 42 19.14 1.37 -0.72
C GLU A 42 18.71 -0.09 -0.88
N ALA A 43 19.49 -1.01 -0.33
CA ALA A 43 19.20 -2.44 -0.42
C ALA A 43 17.88 -2.83 0.25
N ASP A 44 17.54 -2.19 1.38
CA ASP A 44 16.29 -2.46 2.10
C ASP A 44 15.09 -1.82 1.42
N PHE A 45 15.25 -0.59 0.90
CA PHE A 45 14.22 0.07 0.11
C PHE A 45 13.87 -0.74 -1.14
N MET A 46 14.87 -1.17 -1.91
CA MET A 46 14.64 -2.00 -3.09
C MET A 46 13.97 -3.33 -2.75
N ALA A 47 14.39 -3.97 -1.65
CA ALA A 47 13.74 -5.20 -1.17
C ALA A 47 12.27 -4.94 -0.78
N ALA A 48 11.98 -3.83 -0.11
CA ALA A 48 10.63 -3.41 0.22
C ALA A 48 9.78 -3.16 -1.03
N CYS A 49 10.30 -2.46 -2.04
CA CYS A 49 9.60 -2.23 -3.31
C CYS A 49 9.31 -3.55 -4.03
N ALA A 50 10.30 -4.44 -4.17
CA ALA A 50 10.13 -5.74 -4.82
C ALA A 50 9.11 -6.63 -4.09
N SER A 51 9.15 -6.65 -2.76
CA SER A 51 8.19 -7.38 -1.93
C SER A 51 6.79 -6.78 -2.01
N THR A 52 6.67 -5.44 -2.11
CA THR A 52 5.40 -4.74 -2.34
C THR A 52 4.82 -5.14 -3.69
N ALA A 53 5.61 -5.07 -4.77
CA ALA A 53 5.18 -5.48 -6.11
C ALA A 53 4.72 -6.94 -6.14
N ARG A 54 5.45 -7.83 -5.47
CA ARG A 54 5.05 -9.24 -5.34
C ARG A 54 3.73 -9.39 -4.60
N ALA A 55 3.56 -8.71 -3.47
CA ALA A 55 2.33 -8.75 -2.69
C ALA A 55 1.13 -8.22 -3.49
N LEU A 56 1.31 -7.12 -4.22
CA LEU A 56 0.30 -6.56 -5.12
C LEU A 56 -0.11 -7.55 -6.22
N ASN A 57 0.86 -8.21 -6.87
CA ASN A 57 0.59 -9.26 -7.85
C ASN A 57 -0.19 -10.44 -7.26
N GLN A 58 0.17 -10.87 -6.04
CA GLN A 58 -0.54 -11.96 -5.36
C GLN A 58 -1.99 -11.58 -5.05
N LEU A 59 -2.23 -10.34 -4.64
CA LEU A 59 -3.57 -9.80 -4.38
C LEU A 59 -4.39 -9.69 -5.67
N ALA A 60 -3.85 -9.10 -6.73
CA ALA A 60 -4.52 -8.98 -8.02
C ALA A 60 -4.91 -10.35 -8.61
N ARG A 61 -4.04 -11.36 -8.44
CA ARG A 61 -4.28 -12.74 -8.88
C ARG A 61 -5.09 -13.58 -7.90
N ARG A 62 -5.49 -13.02 -6.74
CA ARG A 62 -6.25 -13.70 -5.67
C ARG A 62 -5.60 -14.99 -5.18
N THR A 63 -4.27 -15.03 -5.13
CA THR A 63 -3.49 -16.22 -4.70
C THR A 63 -3.17 -16.23 -3.21
N VAL A 64 -3.58 -15.20 -2.47
CA VAL A 64 -3.35 -15.07 -1.03
C VAL A 64 -4.62 -14.62 -0.32
N THR A 65 -4.78 -15.02 0.94
CA THR A 65 -5.88 -14.60 1.80
C THR A 65 -5.52 -13.34 2.57
N ALA A 66 -6.50 -12.45 2.76
CA ALA A 66 -6.37 -11.23 3.55
C ALA A 66 -7.48 -11.15 4.61
N SER A 67 -7.26 -10.36 5.65
CA SER A 67 -8.24 -10.15 6.71
C SER A 67 -9.12 -8.95 6.41
N GLU A 68 -10.44 -9.07 6.58
CA GLU A 68 -11.34 -7.93 6.51
C GLU A 68 -11.12 -6.97 7.68
N LEU A 69 -11.22 -5.67 7.38
CA LEU A 69 -11.17 -4.61 8.38
C LEU A 69 -12.58 -4.24 8.84
N LYS A 70 -12.66 -3.70 10.05
CA LYS A 70 -13.91 -3.33 10.73
C LYS A 70 -14.02 -1.81 10.89
N TYR A 71 -15.20 -1.35 11.31
CA TYR A 71 -15.48 0.05 11.65
C TYR A 71 -15.21 1.02 10.48
N ALA A 72 -14.34 2.02 10.68
CA ALA A 72 -14.01 3.04 9.70
C ALA A 72 -13.46 2.49 8.37
N PHE A 73 -12.99 1.24 8.35
CA PHE A 73 -12.46 0.58 7.16
C PHE A 73 -13.32 -0.61 6.72
N ALA A 74 -14.60 -0.66 7.09
CA ALA A 74 -15.50 -1.70 6.60
C ALA A 74 -15.52 -1.72 5.06
N GLY A 75 -15.44 -2.91 4.48
CA GLY A 75 -15.29 -3.11 3.03
C GLY A 75 -13.85 -3.10 2.51
N TRP A 76 -12.87 -2.75 3.36
CA TRP A 76 -11.44 -2.91 3.06
C TRP A 76 -10.88 -4.18 3.72
N LYS A 77 -9.80 -4.69 3.13
CA LYS A 77 -8.99 -5.82 3.61
C LYS A 77 -7.57 -5.35 3.89
N SER A 78 -6.87 -6.06 4.76
CA SER A 78 -5.45 -5.84 5.04
C SER A 78 -4.63 -7.10 4.80
N TYR A 79 -3.57 -6.95 4.01
CA TYR A 79 -2.58 -8.00 3.76
C TYR A 79 -1.25 -7.64 4.43
N HIS A 80 -0.66 -8.59 5.13
CA HIS A 80 0.60 -8.41 5.87
C HIS A 80 1.72 -9.14 5.15
N TYR A 81 2.87 -8.49 4.99
CA TYR A 81 4.04 -9.10 4.35
C TYR A 81 5.34 -8.59 4.96
N GLN A 82 6.44 -9.26 4.64
CA GLN A 82 7.79 -8.86 5.04
C GLN A 82 8.47 -8.15 3.87
N HIS A 83 9.24 -7.09 4.14
CA HIS A 83 10.08 -6.45 3.14
C HIS A 83 11.24 -7.35 2.68
N ARG A 84 11.76 -8.20 3.57
CA ARG A 84 12.69 -9.31 3.28
C ARG A 84 12.09 -10.61 3.81
N VAL A 85 11.96 -11.61 2.94
CA VAL A 85 11.41 -12.91 3.33
C VAL A 85 12.41 -13.63 4.24
N GLY A 86 11.97 -14.01 5.43
CA GLY A 86 12.77 -14.77 6.39
C GLY A 86 11.89 -15.56 7.36
N GLN A 87 12.34 -16.78 7.70
CA GLN A 87 11.65 -17.61 8.67
C GLN A 87 11.70 -16.97 10.07
N GLY A 88 10.56 -16.92 10.76
CA GLY A 88 10.45 -16.31 12.09
C GLY A 88 10.49 -14.77 12.10
N VAL A 89 10.69 -14.12 10.94
CA VAL A 89 10.68 -12.66 10.83
C VAL A 89 9.24 -12.14 10.91
N ARG A 90 9.04 -11.02 11.58
CA ARG A 90 7.71 -10.42 11.67
C ARG A 90 7.32 -9.73 10.36
N ALA A 91 6.09 -9.90 9.91
CA ALA A 91 5.53 -9.07 8.83
C ALA A 91 5.41 -7.61 9.32
N THR A 92 6.26 -6.74 8.79
CA THR A 92 6.34 -5.33 9.15
C THR A 92 5.61 -4.42 8.17
N CYS A 93 5.26 -4.90 6.99
CA CYS A 93 4.58 -4.12 5.97
C CYS A 93 3.13 -4.53 5.81
N ARG A 94 2.31 -3.59 5.32
CA ARG A 94 0.88 -3.76 5.08
C ARG A 94 0.45 -3.21 3.73
N ILE A 95 -0.62 -3.77 3.20
CA ILE A 95 -1.41 -3.22 2.10
C ILE A 95 -2.85 -3.15 2.59
N MET A 96 -3.53 -2.02 2.38
CA MET A 96 -4.97 -1.90 2.53
C MET A 96 -5.60 -1.84 1.14
N PHE A 97 -6.52 -2.75 0.86
CA PHE A 97 -7.11 -2.90 -0.47
C PHE A 97 -8.54 -3.41 -0.39
N ARG A 98 -9.28 -3.33 -1.48
CA ARG A 98 -10.54 -4.04 -1.68
C ARG A 98 -10.52 -4.74 -3.04
N GLU A 99 -11.26 -5.82 -3.15
CA GLU A 99 -11.42 -6.52 -4.42
C GLU A 99 -12.43 -5.76 -5.28
N ILE A 100 -12.13 -5.66 -6.58
CA ILE A 100 -13.02 -5.10 -7.59
C ILE A 100 -13.06 -6.04 -8.80
N ASP A 101 -13.94 -5.76 -9.76
CA ASP A 101 -13.96 -6.47 -11.03
C ASP A 101 -12.66 -6.19 -11.79
N GLY A 102 -11.95 -7.25 -12.17
CA GLY A 102 -10.68 -7.16 -12.89
C GLY A 102 -9.44 -6.92 -12.03
N GLY A 103 -9.55 -6.90 -10.69
CA GLY A 103 -8.36 -6.78 -9.84
C GLY A 103 -8.61 -6.34 -8.40
N VAL A 104 -7.73 -5.47 -7.90
CA VAL A 104 -7.80 -4.87 -6.57
C VAL A 104 -7.62 -3.35 -6.64
N GLU A 105 -8.40 -2.64 -5.84
CA GLU A 105 -8.17 -1.23 -5.56
C GLU A 105 -7.38 -1.11 -4.25
N VAL A 106 -6.28 -0.39 -4.27
CA VAL A 106 -5.40 -0.21 -3.12
C VAL A 106 -5.57 1.19 -2.57
N LYS A 107 -5.90 1.27 -1.28
CA LYS A 107 -5.95 2.54 -0.55
C LYS A 107 -4.56 3.05 -0.22
N GLY A 108 -3.66 2.13 0.13
CA GLY A 108 -2.26 2.41 0.38
C GLY A 108 -1.48 1.25 0.96
N PHE A 109 -0.18 1.43 1.10
CA PHE A 109 0.77 0.43 1.58
C PHE A 109 1.91 1.03 2.41
N GLY A 110 2.74 0.17 3.00
CA GLY A 110 3.99 0.58 3.63
C GLY A 110 4.25 -0.09 4.97
N HIS A 111 5.21 0.46 5.71
CA HIS A 111 5.56 -0.06 7.03
C HIS A 111 4.45 0.22 8.04
N ARG A 112 4.19 -0.74 8.93
CA ARG A 112 3.03 -0.71 9.84
C ARG A 112 3.08 0.37 10.93
N ARG A 113 4.27 0.93 11.21
CA ARG A 113 4.56 1.82 12.35
C ARG A 113 5.48 2.99 12.02
N ILE A 114 6.04 3.04 10.81
CA ILE A 114 7.07 4.02 10.45
C ILE A 114 6.62 4.67 9.14
N PRO A 115 6.60 6.01 9.03
CA PRO A 115 6.93 6.98 10.10
C PRO A 115 5.89 7.06 11.23
N SER A 116 4.66 6.64 10.99
CA SER A 116 3.56 6.62 11.95
C SER A 116 2.71 5.35 11.75
N ASP A 117 1.67 5.17 12.57
CA ASP A 117 0.80 4.00 12.44
C ASP A 117 0.11 3.96 11.07
N PHE A 118 0.16 2.80 10.42
CA PHE A 118 -0.36 2.62 9.07
C PHE A 118 -1.85 2.95 8.97
N TYR A 119 -2.68 2.53 9.93
CA TYR A 119 -4.12 2.77 9.83
C TYR A 119 -4.47 4.23 10.09
N GLN A 120 -3.71 4.92 10.95
CA GLN A 120 -3.86 6.36 11.12
C GLN A 120 -3.64 7.12 9.80
N ARG A 121 -2.56 6.80 9.07
CA ARG A 121 -2.30 7.40 7.75
C ARG A 121 -3.44 7.14 6.77
N MET A 122 -3.96 5.91 6.75
CA MET A 122 -5.06 5.54 5.85
C MET A 122 -6.37 6.27 6.16
N SER A 123 -6.59 6.71 7.41
CA SER A 123 -7.72 7.57 7.77
C SER A 123 -7.55 9.01 7.26
N GLU A 124 -6.34 9.55 7.23
CA GLU A 124 -6.05 10.92 6.79
C GLU A 124 -6.22 11.09 5.27
N VAL A 125 -5.96 10.04 4.50
CA VAL A 125 -6.19 10.01 3.04
C VAL A 125 -7.67 10.22 2.68
N GLU A 126 -8.62 9.77 3.52
CA GLU A 126 -10.06 10.00 3.26
C GLU A 126 -10.48 11.46 3.37
N ALA A 127 -9.82 12.24 4.23
CA ALA A 127 -10.13 13.66 4.38
C ALA A 127 -9.76 14.50 3.14
N THR A 128 -8.94 13.96 2.23
CA THR A 128 -8.36 14.70 1.10
C THR A 128 -8.88 14.22 -0.26
N SER A 129 -9.78 13.22 -0.30
CA SER A 129 -10.40 12.73 -1.54
C SER A 129 -11.86 13.18 -1.66
N PRO A 130 -12.16 14.34 -2.26
CA PRO A 130 -13.54 14.83 -2.41
C PRO A 130 -14.34 14.11 -3.51
N LEU A 131 -13.82 13.07 -4.16
CA LEU A 131 -14.44 12.50 -5.36
C LEU A 131 -15.34 11.27 -5.14
N LEU A 132 -15.55 10.82 -3.89
CA LEU A 132 -16.51 9.75 -3.59
C LEU A 132 -17.27 10.07 -2.28
N GLY A 133 -18.17 11.06 -2.32
CA GLY A 133 -18.92 11.43 -1.10
C GLY A 133 -19.99 12.52 -1.24
N ARG A 134 -20.68 12.64 -2.38
CA ARG A 134 -21.95 13.36 -2.45
C ARG A 134 -22.98 12.56 -3.24
N THR A 135 -23.53 11.55 -2.59
CA THR A 135 -24.87 11.05 -2.92
C THR A 135 -25.67 10.86 -1.63
N ALA A 136 -26.84 11.50 -1.62
CA ALA A 136 -27.99 11.30 -0.74
C ALA A 136 -27.82 11.63 0.76
N ARG A 137 -28.16 12.87 1.12
CA ARG A 137 -29.05 13.10 2.27
C ARG A 137 -30.36 13.67 1.74
N THR A 138 -31.32 12.78 1.53
CA THR A 138 -32.74 13.11 1.45
C THR A 138 -33.38 12.52 2.68
N THR A 139 -33.75 13.38 3.63
CA THR A 139 -34.97 13.32 4.46
C THR A 139 -34.97 14.54 5.36
#